data_AF-A0A2G9UE34-F1
#
_entry.id   AF-A0A2G9UE34-F1
#
_cell.length_a   1.000
_cell.length_b   1.000
_cell.length_c   1.000
_cell.angle_alpha   90.00
_cell.angle_beta   90.00
_cell.angle_gamma   90.00
#
_symmetry.space_group_name_H-M   'P 1'
#
loop_
_entity.id
_entity.type
_entity.pdbx_description
1 polymer ?
#
loop_
_entity_poly.entity_id
_entity_poly.type
_entity_poly.pdbx_seq_one_letter_code
_entity_poly.pdbx_strand_id
1 'polypeptide(L)'
;MLFSEQPVGGFATSSPRGWSHFTSVHSWIGLGLMFIYTTQFLFGFINFLVPGISDDVRRKFLPFHQIVGSLSFATSIVQATIGYVQYNSQFACPK
;
A
#
# COMPACT_ATOMS: atom_id res chain seq x y z
N MET A 1 -14.96 20.43 -32.88
CA MET A 1 -13.93 21.41 -32.47
C MET A 1 -14.46 22.23 -31.32
N LEU A 2 -14.08 21.90 -30.07
CA LEU A 2 -14.01 22.87 -28.98
C LEU A 2 -12.82 22.45 -28.12
N PHE A 3 -11.65 23.02 -28.45
CA PHE A 3 -10.47 23.02 -27.61
C PHE A 3 -10.78 23.89 -26.39
N SER A 4 -10.87 23.27 -25.22
CA SER A 4 -10.82 23.96 -23.93
C SER A 4 -9.39 23.82 -23.42
N GLU A 5 -8.64 24.90 -23.61
CA GLU A 5 -7.30 25.17 -23.11
C GLU A 5 -7.07 24.55 -21.72
N GLN A 6 -6.12 23.61 -21.60
CA GLN A 6 -5.62 23.17 -20.29
C GLN A 6 -4.45 24.08 -19.91
N PRO A 7 -4.58 24.99 -18.92
CA PRO A 7 -3.46 25.82 -18.49
C PRO A 7 -2.41 24.93 -17.83
N VAL A 8 -1.27 24.80 -18.51
CA VAL A 8 -0.08 24.07 -18.06
C VAL A 8 0.60 24.93 -16.99
N GLY A 9 0.29 24.68 -15.72
CA GLY A 9 0.75 25.53 -14.63
C GLY A 9 0.51 24.97 -13.23
N GLY A 10 0.85 23.70 -13.00
CA GLY A 10 0.78 23.08 -11.69
C GLY A 10 1.19 21.63 -11.77
N PHE A 11 1.96 21.15 -10.79
CA PHE A 11 2.33 19.75 -10.62
C PHE A 11 1.11 18.83 -10.86
N ALA A 12 1.07 18.14 -11.99
CA ALA A 12 -0.10 17.39 -12.43
C ALA A 12 -0.28 16.12 -11.56
N THR A 13 -1.20 16.18 -10.60
CA THR A 13 -1.56 15.06 -9.71
C THR A 13 -2.68 14.17 -10.28
N SER A 14 -3.19 14.48 -11.48
CA SER A 14 -4.29 13.77 -12.13
C SER A 14 -3.88 13.20 -13.49
N SER A 15 -4.43 12.02 -13.80
CA SER A 15 -4.21 11.34 -15.09
C SER A 15 -4.80 12.12 -16.27
N PRO A 16 -4.41 11.83 -17.54
CA PRO A 16 -4.99 12.45 -18.74
C PRO A 16 -6.52 12.29 -18.88
N ARG A 17 -7.13 11.39 -18.08
CA ARG A 17 -8.57 11.16 -17.99
C ARG A 17 -9.25 11.93 -16.84
N GLY A 18 -8.54 12.83 -16.16
CA GLY A 18 -9.06 13.69 -15.08
C GLY A 18 -9.17 13.02 -13.70
N TRP A 19 -8.63 11.80 -13.51
CA TRP A 19 -8.72 11.09 -12.23
C TRP A 19 -7.53 11.45 -11.34
N SER A 20 -7.82 11.84 -10.10
CA SER A 20 -6.79 12.01 -9.06
C SER A 20 -6.21 10.66 -8.68
N HIS A 21 -4.87 10.58 -8.60
CA HIS A 21 -4.19 9.47 -7.97
C HIS A 21 -4.31 9.59 -6.44
N PHE A 22 -4.21 8.47 -5.71
CA PHE A 22 -4.19 8.44 -4.25
C PHE A 22 -5.43 8.99 -3.51
N THR A 23 -6.60 9.06 -4.14
CA THR A 23 -7.85 9.46 -3.45
C THR A 23 -8.77 8.29 -3.14
N SER A 24 -8.42 7.08 -3.56
CA SER A 24 -9.24 5.90 -3.28
C SER A 24 -8.87 5.23 -1.96
N VAL A 25 -9.85 4.62 -1.31
CA VAL A 25 -9.64 3.79 -0.11
C VAL A 25 -8.61 2.68 -0.38
N HIS A 26 -8.65 2.10 -1.59
CA HIS A 26 -7.63 1.15 -2.06
C HIS A 26 -6.21 1.74 -1.99
N SER A 27 -6.00 2.95 -2.51
CA SER A 27 -4.67 3.55 -2.52
C SER A 27 -4.14 3.90 -1.12
N TRP A 28 -4.98 4.42 -0.22
CA TRP A 28 -4.57 4.80 1.14
C TRP A 28 -4.22 3.59 2.02
N ILE A 29 -5.08 2.57 2.03
CA ILE A 29 -4.81 1.34 2.77
C ILE A 29 -3.58 0.64 2.17
N GLY A 30 -3.41 0.67 0.85
CA GLY A 30 -2.25 0.09 0.16
C GLY A 30 -0.94 0.76 0.57
N LEU A 31 -0.91 2.09 0.62
CA LEU A 31 0.27 2.85 1.05
C LEU A 31 0.65 2.55 2.50
N GLY A 32 -0.32 2.53 3.42
CA GLY A 32 -0.09 2.16 4.81
C GLY A 32 0.44 0.74 4.95
N LEU A 33 -0.14 -0.21 4.20
CA LEU A 33 0.29 -1.60 4.22
C LEU A 33 1.72 -1.77 3.69
N MET A 34 2.11 -1.07 2.63
CA MET A 34 3.48 -1.11 2.09
C MET A 34 4.51 -0.60 3.10
N PHE A 35 4.19 0.48 3.82
CA PHE A 35 5.05 1.02 4.87
C PHE A 35 5.25 0.01 6.02
N ILE A 36 4.15 -0.57 6.50
CA ILE A 36 4.18 -1.58 7.58
C ILE A 36 4.97 -2.81 7.13
N TYR A 37 4.70 -3.33 5.93
CA TYR A 37 5.36 -4.53 5.40
C TYR A 37 6.88 -4.33 5.24
N THR A 38 7.31 -3.18 4.72
CA THR A 38 8.73 -2.88 4.55
C THR A 38 9.44 -2.76 5.89
N THR A 39 8.82 -2.10 6.87
CA THR A 39 9.34 -1.97 8.24
C THR A 39 9.46 -3.34 8.90
N GLN A 40 8.39 -4.15 8.81
CA GLN A 40 8.33 -5.51 9.29
C GLN A 40 9.42 -6.41 8.66
N PHE A 41 9.66 -6.27 7.35
CA PHE A 41 10.71 -6.99 6.63
C PHE A 41 12.10 -6.60 7.12
N LEU A 42 12.39 -5.29 7.24
CA LEU A 42 13.69 -4.81 7.68
C LEU A 42 14.01 -5.25 9.11
N PHE A 43 13.08 -5.11 10.05
CA PHE A 43 13.28 -5.58 11.42
C PHE A 43 13.37 -7.10 11.51
N GLY A 44 12.59 -7.84 10.72
CA GLY A 44 12.72 -9.29 10.62
C GLY A 44 14.09 -9.73 10.11
N PHE A 45 14.57 -9.07 9.06
CA PHE A 45 15.88 -9.31 8.48
C PHE A 45 17.01 -9.06 9.48
N ILE A 46 17.02 -7.89 10.13
CA ILE A 46 18.04 -7.54 11.12
C ILE A 46 18.03 -8.51 12.30
N ASN A 47 16.85 -8.80 12.88
CA ASN A 47 16.80 -9.60 14.10
C ASN A 47 17.06 -11.09 13.87
N PHE A 48 16.60 -11.66 12.75
CA PHE A 48 16.60 -13.12 12.56
C PHE A 48 17.61 -13.62 11.53
N LEU A 49 18.05 -12.80 10.55
CA LEU A 49 19.00 -13.24 9.52
C LEU A 49 20.43 -12.76 9.79
N VAL A 50 20.61 -11.62 10.46
CA VAL A 50 21.95 -11.11 10.78
C VAL A 50 22.54 -11.85 11.99
N PRO A 51 23.77 -12.39 11.88
CA PRO A 51 24.47 -12.96 13.02
C PRO A 51 24.93 -11.85 13.98
N GLY A 52 24.87 -12.11 15.30
CA GLY A 52 25.32 -11.17 16.33
C GLY A 52 24.23 -10.46 17.14
N ILE A 53 22.96 -10.65 16.80
CA ILE A 53 21.83 -10.20 17.65
C ILE A 53 21.61 -11.21 18.78
N SER A 54 21.42 -10.71 20.01
CA SER A 54 21.19 -11.55 21.18
C SER A 54 19.85 -12.27 21.12
N ASP A 55 19.80 -13.48 21.70
CA ASP A 55 18.60 -14.31 21.70
C ASP A 55 17.46 -13.69 22.52
N ASP A 56 17.78 -12.88 23.54
CA ASP A 56 16.78 -12.13 24.32
C ASP A 56 16.05 -11.10 23.47
N VAL A 57 16.75 -10.39 22.58
CA VAL A 57 16.15 -9.42 21.67
C VAL A 57 15.26 -10.15 20.65
N ARG A 58 15.76 -11.25 20.08
CA ARG A 58 15.00 -12.10 19.15
C ARG A 58 13.71 -12.62 19.77
N ARG A 59 13.77 -13.14 21.00
CA ARG A 59 12.59 -13.62 21.74
C ARG A 59 11.55 -12.53 21.98
N LYS A 60 11.99 -11.31 22.30
CA LYS A 60 11.10 -10.16 22.50
C LYS A 60 10.46 -9.70 21.19
N PHE A 61 11.19 -9.73 20.08
CA PHE A 61 10.69 -9.28 18.76
C PHE A 61 9.84 -10.31 18.03
N LEU A 62 10.04 -11.61 18.29
CA LEU A 62 9.33 -12.71 17.64
C LEU A 62 7.79 -12.58 17.65
N PRO A 63 7.11 -12.30 18.77
CA PRO A 63 5.65 -12.18 18.76
C PRO A 63 5.17 -11.00 17.90
N PHE A 64 5.89 -9.86 17.93
CA PHE A 64 5.58 -8.72 17.07
C PHE A 64 5.75 -9.10 15.60
N HIS A 65 6.84 -9.78 15.25
CA HIS A 65 7.09 -10.21 13.88
C HIS A 65 5.98 -11.13 13.37
N GLN A 66 5.54 -12.11 14.17
CA GLN A 66 4.49 -13.05 13.77
C GLN A 66 3.12 -12.37 13.63
N ILE A 67 2.72 -11.56 14.61
CA ILE A 67 1.40 -10.92 14.63
C ILE A 67 1.31 -9.86 13.52
N VAL A 68 2.28 -8.95 13.43
CA VAL A 68 2.29 -7.88 12.43
C VAL A 68 2.39 -8.46 11.02
N GLY A 69 3.22 -9.48 10.81
CA GLY A 69 3.31 -10.18 9.53
C GLY A 69 1.99 -10.83 9.11
N SER A 70 1.33 -11.54 10.03
CA SER A 70 0.04 -12.20 9.75
C SER A 70 -1.08 -11.21 9.45
N LEU A 71 -1.17 -10.12 10.23
CA LEU A 71 -2.14 -9.05 9.99
C LEU A 71 -1.89 -8.34 8.66
N SER A 72 -0.62 -8.10 8.30
CA SER A 72 -0.25 -7.50 7.01
C SER A 72 -0.68 -8.39 5.85
N PHE A 73 -0.46 -9.71 5.96
CA PHE A 73 -0.88 -10.66 4.94
C PHE A 73 -2.41 -10.68 4.78
N ALA A 74 -3.17 -10.80 5.87
CA ALA A 74 -4.63 -10.75 5.81
C ALA A 74 -5.15 -9.44 5.20
N THR A 75 -4.58 -8.31 5.60
CA THR A 75 -4.93 -6.98 5.07
C THR A 75 -4.60 -6.86 3.57
N SER A 76 -3.53 -7.52 3.09
CA SER A 76 -3.18 -7.53 1.67
C SER A 76 -4.24 -8.21 0.80
N ILE A 77 -4.88 -9.26 1.32
CA ILE A 77 -5.96 -9.98 0.62
C ILE A 77 -7.21 -9.10 0.53
N VAL A 78 -7.58 -8.47 1.66
CA VAL A 78 -8.69 -7.50 1.69
C VAL A 78 -8.42 -6.38 0.72
N GLN A 79 -7.18 -5.87 0.69
CA GLN A 79 -6.81 -4.80 -0.21
C GLN A 79 -6.89 -5.19 -1.70
N ALA A 80 -6.40 -6.37 -2.06
CA ALA A 80 -6.52 -6.87 -3.42
C ALA A 80 -7.99 -6.97 -3.84
N THR A 81 -8.86 -7.41 -2.91
CA THR A 81 -10.31 -7.51 -3.14
C THR A 81 -10.96 -6.14 -3.34
N ILE A 82 -10.64 -5.14 -2.51
CA ILE A 82 -11.13 -3.76 -2.67
C ILE A 82 -10.70 -3.19 -4.03
N GLY A 83 -9.44 -3.42 -4.42
CA GLY A 83 -8.91 -2.99 -5.71
C GLY A 83 -9.68 -3.59 -6.89
N TYR A 84 -9.96 -4.89 -6.83
CA TYR A 84 -10.75 -5.60 -7.84
C TYR A 84 -12.18 -5.04 -7.95
N VAL A 85 -12.85 -4.82 -6.82
CA VAL A 85 -14.21 -4.24 -6.80
C VAL A 85 -14.22 -2.81 -7.36
N GLN A 86 -13.24 -1.99 -6.99
CA GLN A 86 -13.14 -0.62 -7.46
C GLN A 86 -12.82 -0.57 -8.97
N TYR A 87 -11.94 -1.44 -9.46
CA TYR A 87 -11.66 -1.56 -10.88
C TYR A 87 -12.93 -1.89 -11.67
N ASN A 88 -13.66 -2.94 -11.26
CA ASN A 88 -14.85 -3.37 -11.99
C ASN A 88 -16.02 -2.37 -11.94
N SER A 89 -16.18 -1.65 -10.83
CA SER A 89 -17.22 -0.60 -10.73
C SER A 89 -16.97 0.59 -11.66
N GLN A 90 -15.71 0.87 -12.02
CA GLN A 90 -15.36 1.92 -12.97
C GLN A 90 -15.67 1.57 -14.44
N PHE A 91 -15.80 0.28 -14.79
CA PHE A 91 -16.17 -0.16 -16.14
C PHE A 91 -17.66 -0.50 -16.27
N ALA A 92 -18.36 -0.71 -15.15
CA ALA A 92 -19.78 -1.01 -15.14
C ALA A 92 -20.67 0.23 -15.32
N CYS A 93 -20.18 1.42 -14.95
CA CYS A 93 -20.89 2.68 -15.14
C CYS A 93 -20.09 3.59 -16.08
N PRO A 94 -20.59 3.90 -17.30
CA PRO A 94 -19.96 4.90 -18.15
C PRO A 94 -20.11 6.27 -17.47
N LYS A 95 -19.00 7.02 -17.41
CA LYS A 95 -19.01 8.43 -17.02
C LYS A 95 -19.45 9.33 -18.16
#